data_AF-A0A087BGT4-F1
#
_entry.id   AF-A0A087BGT4-F1
#
_cell.length_a   1.000
_cell.length_b   1.000
_cell.length_c   1.000
_cell.angle_alpha   90.00
_cell.angle_beta   90.00
_cell.angle_gamma   90.00
#
_symmetry.space_group_name_H-M   'P 1'
#
loop_
_entity.id
_entity.type
_entity.pdbx_description
1 polymer ?
#
loop_
_entity_poly.entity_id
_entity_poly.type
_entity_poly.pdbx_seq_one_letter_code
_entity_poly.pdbx_strand_id
1 'polypeptide(L)' 'MDKTDRARIQVTLSPALLERIDAYCSRIGVTRSAWIQIVLAETLDRRERELGDAL' A
#
# COMPACT_ATOMS: atom_id res chain seq x y z
N MET A 1 19.72 15.08 -5.12
CA MET A 1 19.93 14.03 -4.10
C MET A 1 18.55 13.58 -3.69
N ASP A 2 18.10 12.45 -4.22
CA ASP A 2 16.74 11.96 -4.04
C ASP A 2 16.60 11.46 -2.58
N LYS A 3 15.93 12.23 -1.73
CA LYS A 3 15.69 11.84 -0.34
C LYS A 3 14.38 11.07 -0.29
N THR A 4 14.45 9.80 -0.66
CA THR A 4 13.37 8.88 -0.34
C THR A 4 13.45 8.57 1.16
N ASP A 5 12.80 9.40 1.98
CA ASP A 5 12.74 9.18 3.42
C ASP A 5 11.85 7.96 3.71
N ARG A 6 12.44 6.93 4.32
CA ARG A 6 11.70 5.73 4.74
C ARG A 6 11.09 5.95 6.12
N ALA A 7 9.77 6.06 6.20
CA ALA A 7 9.05 6.08 7.47
C ALA A 7 8.63 4.66 7.88
N ARG A 8 8.79 4.32 9.17
CA ARG A 8 8.16 3.13 9.76
C ARG A 8 6.78 3.52 10.28
N ILE A 9 5.77 2.78 9.86
CA ILE A 9 4.38 3.00 10.28
C ILE A 9 3.92 1.75 11.02
N GLN A 10 3.41 1.94 12.23
CA GLN A 10 2.75 0.88 12.99
C GLN A 10 1.24 0.99 12.78
N VAL A 11 0.61 -0.11 12.41
CA VAL A 11 -0.84 -0.21 12.21
C VAL A 11 -1.39 -1.42 12.96
N THR A 12 -2.62 -1.30 13.45
CA THR A 12 -3.35 -2.42 14.06
C THR A 12 -4.40 -2.90 13.08
N LEU A 13 -4.37 -4.19 12.75
CA LEU A 13 -5.31 -4.86 11.85
C LEU A 13 -5.90 -6.09 12.55
N SER A 14 -7.10 -6.50 12.14
CA SER A 14 -7.64 -7.79 12.59
C SER A 14 -6.73 -8.95 12.15
N PRO A 15 -6.55 -10.01 12.96
CA PRO A 15 -5.71 -11.15 12.61
C PRO A 15 -6.06 -11.77 11.24
N ALA A 16 -7.35 -11.99 10.96
CA ALA A 16 -7.81 -12.58 9.70
C ALA A 16 -7.43 -11.74 8.47
N LEU A 17 -7.40 -10.41 8.60
CA LEU A 17 -6.97 -9.53 7.50
C LEU A 17 -5.46 -9.63 7.30
N LEU A 18 -4.68 -9.69 8.39
CA LEU A 18 -3.23 -9.82 8.32
C LEU A 18 -2.83 -11.13 7.63
N GLU A 19 -3.47 -12.24 8.01
CA GLU A 19 -3.26 -13.55 7.38
C GLU A 19 -3.56 -13.55 5.88
N ARG A 20 -4.66 -12.91 5.47
CA ARG A 20 -5.01 -12.78 4.05
C ARG A 20 -3.98 -11.96 3.26
N ILE A 21 -3.47 -10.88 3.86
CA ILE A 21 -2.42 -10.06 3.25
C ILE A 21 -1.12 -10.87 3.12
N ASP A 22 -0.71 -11.57 4.17
CA ASP A 22 0.51 -12.39 4.17
C ASP A 22 0.43 -13.52 3.15
N ALA A 23 -0.70 -14.24 3.08
CA ALA A 23 -0.93 -15.29 2.09
C ALA A 23 -0.87 -14.74 0.65
N TYR A 24 -1.46 -13.56 0.41
CA TYR A 24 -1.39 -12.92 -0.89
C TYR A 24 0.04 -12.52 -1.26
N CYS A 25 0.75 -11.83 -0.37
CA CYS A 25 2.12 -11.38 -0.58
C CYS A 25 3.06 -12.56 -0.84
N SER A 26 2.90 -13.66 -0.08
CA SER A 26 3.63 -14.92 -0.29
C SER A 26 3.39 -15.50 -1.68
N ARG A 27 2.13 -15.57 -2.12
CA ARG A 27 1.75 -16.11 -3.44
C ARG A 27 2.38 -15.35 -4.61
N ILE A 28 2.55 -14.04 -4.49
CA ILE A 28 3.14 -13.20 -5.55
C ILE A 28 4.64 -12.91 -5.34
N GLY A 29 5.24 -13.44 -4.27
CA GLY A 29 6.68 -13.33 -4.01
C GLY A 29 7.17 -11.94 -3.60
N VAL A 30 6.35 -11.15 -2.89
CA VAL A 30 6.73 -9.78 -2.45
C VAL A 30 6.59 -9.60 -0.94
N THR A 31 7.25 -8.58 -0.39
CA THR A 31 7.09 -8.21 1.02
C THR A 31 5.81 -7.41 1.25
N ARG A 32 5.25 -7.47 2.47
CA ARG A 32 4.10 -6.63 2.88
C ARG A 32 4.33 -5.15 2.59
N SER A 33 5.50 -4.63 2.96
CA SER A 33 5.81 -3.20 2.78
C SER A 33 5.84 -2.81 1.30
N ALA A 34 6.44 -3.63 0.43
CA ALA A 34 6.46 -3.36 -1.01
C ALA A 34 5.04 -3.39 -1.60
N TRP A 35 4.23 -4.39 -1.21
CA TRP A 35 2.84 -4.48 -1.69
C TRP A 35 1.98 -3.30 -1.21
N ILE A 36 2.09 -2.92 0.07
CA ILE A 36 1.37 -1.77 0.63
C ILE A 36 1.78 -0.46 -0.06
N GLN A 37 3.07 -0.28 -0.38
CA GLN A 37 3.54 0.89 -1.13
C GLN A 37 2.85 1.00 -2.50
N ILE A 38 2.75 -0.11 -3.24
CA ILE A 38 2.07 -0.15 -4.53
C ILE A 38 0.60 0.20 -4.37
N VAL A 39 -0.09 -0.44 -3.43
CA VAL A 39 -1.53 -0.21 -3.18
C VAL A 39 -1.81 1.25 -2.77
N LEU A 40 -0.93 1.85 -1.98
CA LEU A 40 -1.04 3.26 -1.58
C LEU A 40 -0.88 4.19 -2.78
N ALA A 41 0.14 3.98 -3.62
CA ALA A 41 0.35 4.76 -4.84
C ALA A 41 -0.86 4.65 -5.79
N GLU A 42 -1.32 3.43 -6.10
CA GLU A 42 -2.49 3.22 -6.96
C GLU A 42 -3.76 3.88 -6.41
N THR A 43 -3.93 3.86 -5.08
CA THR A 43 -5.09 4.49 -4.42
C THR A 43 -5.02 6.01 -4.51
N LEU A 44 -3.84 6.61 -4.33
CA LEU A 44 -3.64 8.05 -4.47
C LEU A 44 -3.88 8.48 -5.91
N ASP A 45 -3.24 7.83 -6.88
CA ASP A 45 -3.40 8.12 -8.31
C ASP A 45 -4.87 8.05 -8.74
N ARG A 46 -5.62 7.05 -8.25
CA ARG A 46 -7.06 6.94 -8.52
C ARG A 46 -7.84 8.11 -7.92
N ARG A 47 -7.58 8.48 -6.66
CA ARG A 47 -8.26 9.59 -6.00
C ARG A 47 -7.96 10.94 -6.67
N GLU A 48 -6.73 11.14 -7.11
CA GLU A 48 -6.34 12.35 -7.83
C GLU A 48 -7.06 12.46 -9.17
N ARG A 49 -7.23 11.35 -9.90
CA ARG A 49 -8.06 11.34 -11.11
C ARG A 49 -9.53 11.65 -10.80
N GLU A 50 -10.12 11.01 -9.80
CA GLU A 50 -11.51 11.25 -9.40
C GLU A 50 -11.76 12.70 -8.96
N LEU A 51 -10.77 13.35 -8.33
CA LEU A 51 -10.84 14.76 -7.93
C LEU A 51 -10.55 15.72 -9.10
N GLY A 52 -9.65 15.35 -10.01
CA GLY A 52 -9.32 16.12 -11.22
C GLY A 52 -10.45 16.13 -12.25
N ASP A 53 -11.21 15.04 -12.35
CA ASP A 53 -12.41 14.93 -13.19
C ASP A 53 -13.63 15.69 -12.60
N ALA A 54 -13.53 16.17 -11.35
CA ALA A 54 -14.59 16.89 -10.65
C ALA A 54 -14.49 18.43 -10.75
N LEU A 55 -13.50 18.96 -11.47
CA LEU A 55 -13.24 20.39 -11.74
C LEU A 55 -13.36 20.70 -13.24
#